data_AF-A0A2U3RCP5-F1
#
_entry.id   AF-A0A2U3RCP5-F1
#
_cell.length_a   1.000
_cell.length_b   1.000
_cell.length_c   1.000
_cell.angle_alpha   90.00
_cell.angle_beta   90.00
_cell.angle_gamma   90.00
#
_symmetry.space_group_name_H-M   'P 1'
#
loop_
_entity.id
_entity.type
_entity.pdbx_description
1 polymer ?
#
loop_
_entity_poly.entity_id
_entity_poly.type
_entity_poly.pdbx_seq_one_letter_code
_entity_poly.pdbx_strand_id
1 'polypeptide(L)'
;MIDFYSESLINKLFRTNVRFNTKIDLDKVERAIKYAKKYHGQQKRDTGELYYTHPLEVAYMVSDYSFETDTIITAILHDTLEDTKLTKERIRYEFGKKIAEQVSDLTRVRDNKKISAMEMIQILRSQNKTELLLIKLLEKT
;
A
#
# COMPACT_ATOMS: atom_id res chain seq x y z
N MET A 1 19.95 -7.05 5.53
CA MET A 1 19.82 -7.67 4.19
C MET A 1 18.46 -7.25 3.66
N ILE A 2 18.41 -6.63 2.48
CA ILE A 2 17.14 -6.27 1.84
C ILE A 2 16.59 -7.58 1.23
N ASP A 3 15.34 -7.93 1.50
CA ASP A 3 14.70 -9.10 0.90
C ASP A 3 14.34 -8.84 -0.57
N PHE A 4 14.16 -9.95 -1.30
CA PHE A 4 13.84 -9.97 -2.72
C PHE A 4 12.67 -9.04 -3.11
N TYR A 5 11.57 -9.03 -2.35
CA TYR A 5 10.39 -8.24 -2.68
C TYR A 5 10.67 -6.74 -2.62
N SER A 6 11.44 -6.33 -1.62
CA SER A 6 11.84 -4.93 -1.44
C SER A 6 12.79 -4.48 -2.55
N GLU A 7 13.81 -5.30 -2.88
CA GLU A 7 14.73 -4.99 -3.99
C GLU A 7 13.99 -4.96 -5.33
N SER A 8 13.09 -5.91 -5.57
CA SER A 8 12.30 -5.99 -6.81
C SER A 8 11.46 -4.73 -7.03
N LEU A 9 10.74 -4.28 -5.99
CA LEU A 9 9.94 -3.06 -6.07
C LEU A 9 10.83 -1.83 -6.31
N ILE A 10 11.86 -1.62 -5.50
CA ILE A 10 12.74 -0.45 -5.64
C ILE A 10 13.43 -0.40 -7.01
N ASN A 11 13.93 -1.54 -7.48
CA ASN A 11 14.58 -1.63 -8.81
C ASN A 11 13.58 -1.32 -9.94
N LYS A 12 12.34 -1.78 -9.84
CA LYS A 12 11.30 -1.44 -10.82
C LYS A 12 11.03 0.06 -10.82
N LEU A 13 10.79 0.66 -9.65
CA LEU A 13 10.48 2.09 -9.55
C LEU A 13 11.64 2.96 -10.02
N PHE A 14 12.88 2.57 -9.71
CA PHE A 14 14.07 3.23 -10.26
C PHE A 14 14.09 3.18 -11.79
N ARG A 15 13.85 2.00 -12.39
CA ARG A 15 13.76 1.87 -13.85
C ARG A 15 12.61 2.68 -14.44
N THR A 16 11.48 2.76 -13.77
CA THR A 16 10.33 3.59 -14.17
C THR A 16 10.71 5.07 -14.18
N ASN A 17 11.38 5.57 -13.14
CA ASN A 17 11.92 6.94 -13.10
C ASN A 17 12.84 7.23 -14.27
N VAL A 18 13.78 6.34 -14.57
CA VAL A 18 14.73 6.54 -15.69
C VAL A 18 14.02 6.46 -17.05
N ARG A 19 13.17 5.46 -17.26
CA ARG A 19 12.56 5.17 -18.57
C ARG A 19 11.48 6.18 -18.95
N PHE A 20 10.68 6.63 -17.98
CA PHE A 20 9.52 7.49 -18.22
C PHE A 20 9.72 8.91 -17.68
N ASN A 21 10.92 9.23 -17.15
CA ASN A 21 11.24 10.52 -16.55
C ASN A 21 10.24 10.93 -15.44
N THR A 22 9.83 9.96 -14.63
CA THR A 22 8.93 10.18 -13.49
C THR A 22 9.69 10.67 -12.26
N LYS A 23 8.96 11.12 -11.24
CA LYS A 23 9.53 11.65 -9.98
C LYS A 23 9.04 10.87 -8.76
N ILE A 24 9.12 9.54 -8.85
CA ILE A 24 8.80 8.66 -7.71
C ILE A 24 9.91 8.82 -6.67
N ASP A 25 9.53 9.22 -5.46
CA ASP A 25 10.44 9.42 -4.32
C ASP A 25 10.77 8.07 -3.68
N LEU A 26 11.89 7.48 -4.09
CA LEU A 26 12.33 6.15 -3.65
C LEU A 26 12.63 6.11 -2.15
N ASP A 27 13.10 7.20 -1.56
CA ASP A 27 13.41 7.27 -0.13
C ASP A 27 12.12 7.15 0.72
N LYS A 28 11.05 7.83 0.28
CA LYS A 28 9.74 7.68 0.93
C LYS A 28 9.18 6.27 0.76
N VAL A 29 9.35 5.65 -0.41
CA VAL A 29 8.92 4.27 -0.66
C VAL A 29 9.67 3.29 0.22
N GLU A 30 11.00 3.39 0.33
CA GLU A 30 11.80 2.55 1.22
C GLU A 30 11.38 2.68 2.68
N ARG A 31 11.04 3.90 3.12
CA ARG A 31 10.51 4.11 4.46
C ARG A 31 9.16 3.42 4.63
N ALA A 32 8.26 3.48 3.66
CA ALA A 32 7.00 2.75 3.71
C ALA A 32 7.21 1.22 3.80
N ILE A 33 8.15 0.67 3.02
CA ILE A 33 8.56 -0.75 3.09
C ILE A 33 9.03 -1.11 4.52
N LYS A 34 9.86 -0.27 5.13
CA LYS A 34 10.33 -0.48 6.51
C LYS A 34 9.16 -0.49 7.51
N TYR A 35 8.15 0.35 7.31
CA TYR A 35 6.93 0.35 8.14
C TYR A 35 6.11 -0.92 7.94
N ALA A 36 5.81 -1.30 6.68
CA ALA A 36 5.07 -2.53 6.41
C ALA A 36 5.75 -3.75 7.06
N LYS A 37 7.08 -3.89 6.90
CA LYS A 37 7.86 -4.94 7.57
C LYS A 37 7.83 -4.86 9.08
N LYS A 38 7.93 -3.68 9.67
CA LYS A 38 7.91 -3.51 11.13
C LYS A 38 6.59 -3.98 11.72
N TYR A 39 5.47 -3.62 11.09
CA TYR A 39 4.15 -3.86 11.64
C TYR A 39 3.55 -5.23 11.26
N HIS A 40 3.88 -5.75 10.08
CA HIS A 40 3.52 -7.12 9.66
C HIS A 40 4.61 -8.17 9.96
N GLY A 41 5.74 -7.80 10.58
CA GLY A 41 6.97 -8.61 10.57
C GLY A 41 6.92 -9.98 11.26
N GLN A 42 5.94 -10.22 12.12
CA GLN A 42 5.70 -11.55 12.72
C GLN A 42 4.50 -12.27 12.11
N GLN A 43 3.73 -11.57 11.28
CA GLN A 43 2.56 -12.13 10.62
C GLN A 43 2.99 -12.96 9.43
N LYS A 44 2.29 -14.07 9.21
CA LYS A 44 2.52 -14.96 8.09
C LYS A 44 1.24 -15.11 7.28
N ARG A 45 1.40 -15.29 5.97
CA ARG A 45 0.32 -15.75 5.08
C ARG A 45 0.08 -17.24 5.31
N ASP A 46 -1.03 -17.75 4.80
CA ASP A 46 -1.35 -19.18 4.80
C ASP A 46 -0.28 -20.02 4.09
N THR A 47 0.45 -19.42 3.15
CA THR A 47 1.60 -20.02 2.44
C THR A 47 2.85 -20.17 3.31
N GLY A 48 2.89 -19.53 4.48
CA GLY A 48 4.04 -19.51 5.39
C GLY A 48 5.02 -18.34 5.20
N GLU A 49 4.87 -17.55 4.13
CA GLU A 49 5.65 -16.33 3.88
C GLU A 49 5.29 -15.20 4.85
N LEU A 50 6.21 -14.26 5.06
CA LEU A 50 5.95 -13.08 5.90
C LEU A 50 4.93 -12.16 5.24
N TYR A 51 3.91 -11.72 5.98
CA TYR A 51 2.76 -11.01 5.40
C TYR A 51 3.14 -9.74 4.64
N TYR A 52 4.20 -9.03 5.05
CA TYR A 52 4.64 -7.82 4.36
C TYR A 52 4.96 -8.04 2.87
N THR A 53 5.21 -9.26 2.41
CA THR A 53 5.44 -9.54 0.98
C THR A 53 4.22 -9.19 0.13
N HIS A 54 3.01 -9.46 0.63
CA HIS A 54 1.76 -9.20 -0.09
C HIS A 54 1.56 -7.71 -0.44
N PRO A 55 1.62 -6.75 0.50
CA PRO A 55 1.53 -5.33 0.14
C PRO A 55 2.61 -4.85 -0.83
N LEU A 56 3.80 -5.48 -0.84
CA LEU A 56 4.85 -5.13 -1.80
C LEU A 56 4.56 -5.67 -3.21
N GLU A 57 3.99 -6.88 -3.32
CA GLU A 57 3.50 -7.42 -4.60
C GLU A 57 2.39 -6.54 -5.18
N VAL A 58 1.42 -6.12 -4.34
CA VAL A 58 0.36 -5.20 -4.75
C VAL A 58 0.94 -3.86 -5.21
N ALA A 59 1.87 -3.26 -4.46
CA ALA A 59 2.53 -2.02 -4.86
C ALA A 59 3.33 -2.17 -6.16
N TYR A 60 3.96 -3.33 -6.38
CA TYR A 60 4.64 -3.65 -7.62
C TYR A 60 3.66 -3.63 -8.79
N MET A 61 2.50 -4.28 -8.69
CA MET A 61 1.47 -4.26 -9.73
C MET A 61 0.88 -2.86 -9.94
N VAL A 62 0.59 -2.13 -8.85
CA VAL A 62 0.08 -0.75 -8.92
C VAL A 62 1.03 0.17 -9.68
N SER A 63 2.35 -0.04 -9.56
CA SER A 63 3.35 0.77 -10.27
C SER A 63 3.36 0.57 -11.79
N ASP A 64 2.65 -0.42 -12.34
CA ASP A 64 2.42 -0.53 -13.79
C ASP A 64 1.36 0.48 -14.30
N TYR A 65 0.54 1.01 -13.40
CA TYR A 65 -0.59 1.89 -13.74
C TYR A 65 -0.48 3.29 -13.13
N SER A 66 0.31 3.46 -12.05
CA SER A 66 0.49 4.73 -11.36
C SER A 66 1.95 5.01 -11.06
N PHE A 67 2.40 6.22 -11.42
CA PHE A 67 3.74 6.73 -11.13
C PHE A 67 3.75 7.75 -9.99
N GLU A 68 2.68 7.78 -9.20
CA GLU A 68 2.53 8.69 -8.07
C GLU A 68 3.09 8.05 -6.79
N THR A 69 4.04 8.74 -6.16
CA THR A 69 4.65 8.30 -4.90
C THR A 69 3.60 7.97 -3.83
N ASP A 70 2.60 8.84 -3.66
CA ASP A 70 1.57 8.67 -2.62
C ASP A 70 0.73 7.41 -2.84
N THR A 71 0.42 7.10 -4.10
CA THR A 71 -0.36 5.91 -4.47
C THR A 71 0.45 4.63 -4.20
N ILE A 72 1.74 4.63 -4.55
CA ILE A 72 2.63 3.50 -4.29
C ILE A 72 2.78 3.27 -2.77
N ILE A 73 2.99 4.33 -1.99
CA ILE A 73 3.07 4.23 -0.53
C ILE A 73 1.75 3.75 0.06
N THR A 74 0.62 4.26 -0.43
CA THR A 74 -0.70 3.81 0.01
C THR A 74 -0.88 2.30 -0.24
N ALA A 75 -0.46 1.79 -1.40
CA ALA A 75 -0.50 0.36 -1.70
C ALA A 75 0.36 -0.46 -0.73
N ILE A 76 1.56 0.02 -0.38
CA ILE A 76 2.44 -0.66 0.60
C ILE A 76 1.81 -0.71 2.00
N LEU A 77 1.00 0.29 2.36
CA LEU A 77 0.44 0.43 3.70
C LEU A 77 -1.03 0.00 3.82
N HIS A 78 -1.67 -0.47 2.75
CA HIS A 78 -3.12 -0.57 2.65
C HIS A 78 -3.79 -1.39 3.79
N ASP A 79 -3.19 -2.50 4.19
CA ASP A 79 -3.70 -3.38 5.25
C ASP A 79 -3.25 -3.01 6.67
N THR A 80 -2.32 -2.05 6.80
CA THR A 80 -1.66 -1.81 8.09
C THR A 80 -2.60 -1.30 9.18
N LEU A 81 -3.68 -0.59 8.82
CA LEU A 81 -4.69 -0.12 9.78
C LEU A 81 -5.69 -1.22 10.18
N GLU A 82 -5.91 -2.22 9.33
CA GLU A 82 -6.80 -3.35 9.65
C GLU A 82 -6.09 -4.42 10.48
N ASP A 83 -4.88 -4.78 10.06
CA ASP A 83 -4.26 -6.04 10.51
C ASP A 83 -3.12 -5.82 11.50
N THR A 84 -2.77 -4.57 11.82
CA THR A 84 -1.64 -4.27 12.70
C THR A 84 -1.98 -3.22 13.76
N LYS A 85 -0.99 -2.87 14.59
CA LYS A 85 -1.09 -1.79 15.59
C LYS A 85 -0.68 -0.41 15.03
N LEU A 86 -0.38 -0.30 13.74
CA LEU A 86 -0.07 1.01 13.13
C LEU A 86 -1.31 1.89 13.16
N THR A 87 -1.16 3.16 13.55
CA THR A 87 -2.28 4.10 13.63
C THR A 87 -2.26 5.12 12.51
N LYS A 88 -3.44 5.66 12.18
CA LYS A 88 -3.60 6.72 11.17
C LYS A 88 -2.78 7.96 11.52
N GLU A 89 -2.68 8.31 12.80
CA GLU A 89 -1.89 9.45 13.29
C GLU A 89 -0.42 9.25 13.01
N ARG A 90 0.09 8.01 13.18
CA ARG A 90 1.48 7.69 12.87
C ARG A 90 1.74 7.74 11.36
N ILE A 91 0.83 7.21 10.53
CA ILE A 91 0.95 7.34 9.07
C ILE A 91 0.96 8.81 8.66
N ARG A 92 0.07 9.63 9.25
CA ARG A 92 0.00 11.07 8.98
C ARG A 92 1.30 11.79 9.32
N TYR A 93 1.92 11.46 10.47
CA TYR A 93 3.17 12.06 10.90
C TYR A 93 4.33 11.72 9.96
N GLU A 94 4.40 10.46 9.50
CA GLU A 94 5.54 9.95 8.71
C GLU A 94 5.44 10.21 7.21
N PHE A 95 4.22 10.15 6.67
CA PHE A 95 3.95 10.16 5.23
C PHE A 95 3.03 11.31 4.81
N GLY A 96 2.40 12.01 5.76
CA GLY A 96 1.52 13.14 5.49
C GLY A 96 0.03 12.78 5.48
N LYS A 97 -0.80 13.83 5.49
CA LYS A 97 -2.26 13.74 5.64
C LYS A 97 -2.92 12.92 4.53
N LYS A 98 -2.53 13.16 3.27
CA LYS A 98 -3.14 12.51 2.10
C LYS A 98 -3.02 10.99 2.14
N ILE A 99 -1.81 10.47 2.38
CA ILE A 99 -1.56 9.02 2.48
C ILE A 99 -2.34 8.43 3.67
N ALA A 100 -2.37 9.11 4.82
CA ALA A 100 -3.13 8.64 5.97
C ALA A 100 -4.66 8.57 5.71
N GLU A 101 -5.19 9.50 4.93
CA GLU A 101 -6.59 9.48 4.49
C GLU A 101 -6.84 8.34 3.49
N GLN A 102 -5.95 8.16 2.51
CA GLN A 102 -6.04 7.10 1.51
C GLN A 102 -5.99 5.70 2.12
N VAL A 103 -5.07 5.43 3.06
CA VAL A 103 -5.00 4.14 3.77
C VAL A 103 -6.25 3.92 4.64
N SER A 104 -6.72 4.99 5.29
CA SER A 104 -7.97 4.95 6.07
C SER A 104 -9.20 4.67 5.21
N ASP A 105 -9.22 5.14 3.97
CA ASP A 105 -10.31 4.88 3.02
C ASP A 105 -10.33 3.42 2.54
N LEU A 106 -9.15 2.79 2.46
CA LEU A 106 -8.97 1.37 2.14
C LEU A 106 -9.28 0.44 3.32
N THR A 107 -9.49 0.99 4.53
CA THR A 107 -9.90 0.23 5.71
C THR A 107 -11.40 -0.08 5.69
N ARG A 108 -11.74 -1.37 5.82
CA ARG A 108 -13.09 -1.95 5.78
C ARG A 108 -13.80 -1.87 7.12
N VAL A 109 -13.07 -1.67 8.20
CA VAL A 109 -13.65 -1.47 9.54
C VAL A 109 -14.07 -0.02 9.68
N ARG A 110 -15.39 0.22 9.79
CA ARG A 110 -16.01 1.53 9.92
C ARG A 110 -17.10 1.47 10.97
N ASP A 111 -17.07 2.36 11.96
CA ASP A 111 -18.07 2.44 13.04
C ASP A 111 -18.38 1.07 13.69
N ASN A 112 -17.33 0.30 14.00
CA ASN A 112 -17.40 -1.08 14.55
C ASN A 112 -18.09 -2.11 13.64
N LYS A 113 -18.28 -1.82 12.36
CA LYS A 113 -18.79 -2.76 11.34
C LYS A 113 -17.72 -2.98 10.27
N LYS A 114 -17.47 -4.26 9.93
CA LYS A 114 -16.60 -4.62 8.81
C LYS A 114 -17.45 -4.76 7.54
N ILE A 115 -17.26 -3.86 6.57
CA ILE A 115 -17.94 -3.96 5.28
C ILE A 115 -17.29 -5.02 4.39
N SER A 116 -18.04 -5.54 3.43
CA SER A 116 -17.53 -6.45 2.40
C SER A 116 -16.56 -5.74 1.45
N ALA A 117 -15.70 -6.51 0.79
CA ALA A 117 -14.83 -5.95 -0.25
C ALA A 117 -15.63 -5.43 -1.47
N MET A 118 -16.85 -5.93 -1.70
CA MET A 118 -17.73 -5.44 -2.76
C MET A 118 -18.31 -4.07 -2.42
N GLU A 119 -18.81 -3.89 -1.19
CA GLU A 119 -19.30 -2.60 -0.71
C GLU A 119 -18.19 -1.54 -0.75
N MET A 120 -16.96 -1.90 -0.33
CA MET A 120 -15.82 -1.00 -0.44
C MET A 120 -15.56 -0.55 -1.89
N ILE A 121 -15.55 -1.48 -2.84
CA ILE A 121 -15.37 -1.16 -4.27
C ILE A 121 -16.45 -0.20 -4.76
N GLN A 122 -17.72 -0.43 -4.36
CA GLN A 122 -18.82 0.46 -4.72
C GLN A 122 -18.66 1.87 -4.12
N ILE A 123 -18.19 1.97 -2.87
CA ILE A 123 -17.91 3.26 -2.21
C ILE A 123 -16.76 4.00 -2.93
N LEU A 124 -15.65 3.32 -3.21
CA LEU A 124 -14.50 3.94 -3.87
C LEU A 124 -14.87 4.42 -5.29
N ARG A 125 -15.67 3.61 -6.01
CA ARG A 125 -16.19 3.96 -7.33
C ARG A 125 -17.14 5.16 -7.28
N SER A 126 -18.09 5.21 -6.36
CA SER A 126 -19.05 6.33 -6.26
C SER A 126 -18.39 7.64 -5.85
N GLN A 127 -17.26 7.57 -5.13
CA GLN A 127 -16.45 8.72 -4.72
C GLN A 127 -15.38 9.10 -5.76
N ASN A 128 -15.32 8.44 -6.92
CA ASN A 128 -14.28 8.63 -7.95
C ASN A 128 -12.84 8.50 -7.42
N LYS A 129 -12.61 7.62 -6.44
CA LYS A 129 -11.27 7.35 -5.86
C LYS A 129 -10.54 6.30 -6.70
N THR A 130 -10.19 6.66 -7.93
CA THR A 130 -9.66 5.76 -8.96
C THR A 130 -8.40 5.01 -8.52
N GLU A 131 -7.46 5.69 -7.86
CA GLU A 131 -6.20 5.10 -7.41
C GLU A 131 -6.42 4.08 -6.29
N LEU A 132 -7.37 4.35 -5.39
CA LEU A 132 -7.70 3.41 -4.32
C LEU A 132 -8.49 2.22 -4.86
N LEU A 133 -9.35 2.46 -5.84
CA LEU A 133 -10.05 1.39 -6.54
C LEU A 133 -9.06 0.46 -7.26
N LEU A 134 -8.04 1.02 -7.92
CA LEU A 134 -6.95 0.26 -8.54
C LEU A 134 -6.26 -0.65 -7.52
N ILE A 135 -5.85 -0.10 -6.37
CA ILE A 135 -5.23 -0.88 -5.28
C ILE A 135 -6.16 -2.03 -4.87
N LYS A 136 -7.45 -1.75 -4.63
CA LYS A 136 -8.40 -2.76 -4.16
C LYS A 136 -8.71 -3.86 -5.18
N LEU A 137 -8.59 -3.55 -6.48
CA LEU A 137 -8.77 -4.54 -7.55
C LEU A 137 -7.53 -5.44 -7.68
N LEU A 138 -6.34 -4.89 -7.52
CA LEU A 138 -5.07 -5.63 -7.59
C LEU A 138 -4.74 -6.41 -6.30
N GLU A 139 -5.37 -6.08 -5.17
CA GLU A 139 -5.29 -6.88 -3.93
C GLU A 139 -5.99 -8.24 -4.06
N LYS A 140 -7.02 -8.34 -4.91
CA LYS A 140 -7.86 -9.54 -5.04
C LYS A 140 -7.32 -10.60 -6.00
N THR A 141 -6.22 -10.31 -6.69
CA THR A 141 -5.52 -11.22 -7.60
C THR A 141 -4.38 -11.92 -6.88
#